data_AF-U7P6A0-F1
#
_entry.id   AF-U7P6A0-F1
#
_cell.length_a   1.000
_cell.length_b   1.000
_cell.length_c   1.000
_cell.angle_alpha   90.00
_cell.angle_beta   90.00
_cell.angle_gamma   90.00
#
_symmetry.space_group_name_H-M   'P 1'
#
loop_
_entity.id
_entity.type
_entity.pdbx_description
1 polymer ?
#
loop_
_entity_poly.entity_id
_entity_poly.type
_entity_poly.pdbx_seq_one_letter_code
_entity_poly.pdbx_strand_id
1 'polypeptide(L)'
;MSVFLIIISLFLLAFSALLVWQVLEQRKMIKQMLESEDISDTHQDPELVLTLRVRDPIALAKRESRTGRVLADRLPVMTRKMVYQEVMKELERELDERDIEVDMHIEYR
;
A
#
# COMPACT_ATOMS: atom_id res chain seq x y z
N MET A 1 58.87 12.72 30.21
CA MET A 1 58.39 11.84 29.13
C MET A 1 57.18 11.01 29.53
N SER A 2 57.16 10.41 30.72
CA SER A 2 56.03 9.58 31.19
C SER A 2 54.70 10.34 31.34
N VAL A 3 54.73 11.58 31.84
CA VAL A 3 53.51 12.42 31.99
C VAL A 3 52.85 12.73 30.64
N PHE A 4 53.66 12.93 29.59
CA PHE A 4 53.15 13.18 28.23
C PHE A 4 52.46 11.94 27.66
N LEU A 5 53.02 10.75 27.89
CA LEU A 5 52.40 9.48 27.53
C LEU A 5 51.08 9.25 28.28
N ILE A 6 51.02 9.61 29.58
CA ILE A 6 49.80 9.52 30.39
C ILE A 6 48.70 10.42 29.81
N ILE A 7 49.02 11.68 29.50
CA ILE A 7 48.06 12.64 28.93
C ILE A 7 47.52 12.15 27.58
N ILE A 8 48.40 11.65 26.71
CA ILE A 8 48.01 11.10 25.40
C ILE A 8 47.14 9.85 25.59
N SER A 9 47.48 8.97 26.52
CA SER A 9 46.68 7.77 26.80
C SER A 9 45.29 8.12 27.32
N LEU A 10 45.18 9.15 28.16
CA LEU A 10 43.91 9.64 28.68
C LEU A 10 43.05 10.25 27.56
N PHE A 11 43.69 10.99 26.66
CA PHE A 11 43.02 11.59 25.51
C PHE A 11 42.53 10.52 24.52
N LEU A 12 43.36 9.51 24.22
CA LEU A 12 42.96 8.37 23.38
C LEU A 12 41.78 7.62 24.01
N LEU A 13 41.81 7.41 25.33
CA LEU A 13 40.75 6.71 26.03
C LEU A 13 39.43 7.49 25.96
N ALA A 14 39.47 8.81 26.20
CA ALA A 14 38.30 9.68 26.04
C ALA A 14 37.76 9.67 24.60
N PHE A 15 38.65 9.74 23.61
CA PHE A 15 38.26 9.72 22.19
C PHE A 15 37.64 8.37 21.79
N SER A 16 38.20 7.26 22.28
CA SER A 16 37.66 5.92 22.05
C SER A 16 36.27 5.76 22.67
N ALA A 17 36.06 6.28 23.89
CA ALA A 17 34.77 6.23 24.57
C ALA A 17 33.72 7.06 23.82
N LEU A 18 34.09 8.24 23.32
CA LEU A 18 33.22 9.08 22.50
C LEU A 18 32.85 8.41 21.17
N LEU A 19 33.81 7.79 20.48
CA LEU A 19 33.54 7.05 19.25
C LEU A 19 32.59 5.86 19.49
N VAL A 20 32.80 5.11 20.58
CA VAL A 20 31.91 3.99 20.94
C VAL A 20 30.50 4.52 21.26
N TRP A 21 30.39 5.61 22.00
CA TRP A 21 29.10 6.25 22.27
C TRP A 21 28.40 6.69 20.98
N GLN A 22 29.12 7.34 20.08
CA GLN A 22 28.59 7.80 18.80
C GLN A 22 28.15 6.64 17.91
N VAL A 23 28.90 5.54 17.88
CA VAL A 23 28.52 4.33 17.14
C VAL A 23 27.28 3.68 17.75
N LEU A 24 27.13 3.69 19.08
CA LEU A 24 25.93 3.18 19.74
C LEU A 24 24.71 4.07 19.47
N GLU A 25 24.85 5.39 19.49
CA GLU A 25 23.77 6.33 19.12
C GLU A 25 23.40 6.20 17.64
N GLN A 26 24.38 6.10 16.74
CA GLN A 26 24.13 5.84 15.33
C GLN A 26 23.46 4.49 15.13
N ARG A 27 23.88 3.44 15.84
CA ARG A 27 23.21 2.13 15.79
C ARG A 27 21.78 2.21 16.33
N LYS A 28 21.52 3.04 17.34
CA LYS A 28 20.17 3.26 17.88
C LYS A 28 19.30 4.04 16.90
N MET A 29 19.86 5.05 16.22
CA MET A 29 19.16 5.82 15.19
C MET A 29 18.91 4.97 13.94
N ILE A 30 19.89 4.19 13.49
CA ILE A 30 19.73 3.20 12.41
C ILE A 30 18.72 2.15 12.83
N LYS A 31 18.76 1.64 14.06
CA LYS A 31 17.77 0.68 14.53
C LYS A 31 16.38 1.29 14.61
N GLN A 32 16.24 2.55 15.02
CA GLN A 32 14.95 3.25 15.01
C GLN A 32 14.46 3.58 13.60
N MET A 33 15.37 3.92 12.68
CA MET A 33 15.05 4.11 11.26
C MET A 33 14.65 2.79 10.63
N LEU A 34 15.39 1.72 10.92
CA LEU A 34 15.10 0.35 10.51
C LEU A 34 13.79 -0.14 11.14
N GLU A 35 13.48 0.19 12.39
CA GLU A 35 12.23 -0.18 13.08
C GLU A 35 11.05 0.69 12.63
N SER A 36 11.32 1.92 12.16
CA SER A 36 10.34 2.73 11.44
C SER A 36 10.16 2.30 9.97
N GLU A 37 11.20 1.72 9.36
CA GLU A 37 11.15 0.99 8.08
C GLU A 37 10.63 -0.45 8.25
N ASP A 38 10.64 -1.03 9.46
CA ASP A 38 10.09 -2.35 9.79
C ASP A 38 8.56 -2.28 9.99
N ILE A 39 7.98 -1.07 9.89
CA ILE A 39 6.57 -0.91 9.53
C ILE A 39 6.36 -1.16 8.02
N SER A 40 7.45 -1.31 7.23
CA SER A 40 7.45 -1.47 5.78
C SER A 40 8.14 -2.75 5.26
N ASP A 41 8.76 -3.57 6.13
CA ASP A 41 9.44 -4.82 5.75
C ASP A 41 8.64 -6.09 6.12
N THR A 42 7.32 -5.99 6.13
CA THR A 42 6.56 -7.11 5.58
C THR A 42 6.85 -7.11 4.10
N HIS A 43 7.66 -8.06 3.63
CA HIS A 43 7.68 -8.55 2.26
C HIS A 43 6.27 -9.06 1.86
N GLN A 44 5.28 -8.17 1.88
CA GLN A 44 4.10 -8.24 1.05
C GLN A 44 4.52 -7.44 -0.17
N ASP A 45 4.60 -8.09 -1.32
CA ASP A 45 4.59 -7.38 -2.60
C ASP A 45 3.60 -6.21 -2.49
N PRO A 46 3.98 -4.98 -2.91
CA PRO A 46 3.13 -3.82 -2.74
C PRO A 46 1.75 -4.13 -3.31
N GLU A 47 0.76 -4.29 -2.43
CA GLU A 47 -0.60 -4.67 -2.80
C GLU A 47 -1.20 -3.53 -3.62
N LEU A 48 -1.21 -3.69 -4.94
CA LEU A 48 -1.72 -2.68 -5.85
C LEU A 48 -3.25 -2.71 -5.83
N VAL A 49 -3.85 -1.87 -4.97
CA VAL A 49 -5.30 -1.74 -4.91
C VAL A 49 -5.81 -0.79 -5.99
N LEU A 50 -6.37 -1.36 -7.06
CA LEU A 50 -7.03 -0.60 -8.12
C LEU A 50 -8.48 -0.28 -7.75
N THR A 51 -8.79 0.99 -7.49
CA THR A 51 -10.18 1.42 -7.24
C THR A 51 -10.87 1.85 -8.53
N LEU A 52 -11.85 1.06 -8.97
CA LEU A 52 -12.69 1.40 -10.12
C LEU A 52 -13.98 2.10 -9.66
N ARG A 53 -14.31 3.24 -10.29
CA ARG A 53 -15.60 3.93 -10.08
C ARG A 53 -16.36 4.09 -11.39
N VAL A 54 -17.53 3.46 -11.47
CA VAL A 54 -18.50 3.72 -12.54
C VAL A 54 -19.11 5.11 -12.32
N ARG A 55 -18.86 6.04 -13.24
CA ARG A 55 -19.31 7.44 -13.14
C ARG A 55 -20.82 7.60 -13.26
N ASP A 56 -21.44 6.93 -14.23
CA ASP A 56 -22.89 6.95 -14.43
C ASP A 56 -23.42 5.54 -14.74
N PRO A 57 -23.80 4.77 -13.70
CA PRO A 57 -24.27 3.41 -13.89
C PRO A 57 -25.66 3.36 -14.57
N ILE A 58 -26.47 4.41 -14.46
CA ILE A 58 -27.83 4.43 -15.00
C ILE A 58 -27.80 4.67 -16.50
N ALA A 59 -27.01 5.65 -16.95
CA ALA A 59 -26.79 5.87 -18.37
C ALA A 59 -26.12 4.66 -19.04
N LEU A 60 -25.18 4.01 -18.34
CA LEU A 60 -24.54 2.78 -18.81
C LEU A 60 -25.56 1.67 -19.05
N ALA A 61 -26.43 1.38 -18.07
CA ALA A 61 -27.50 0.37 -18.22
C ALA A 61 -28.45 0.69 -19.38
N LYS A 62 -28.82 1.96 -19.57
CA LYS A 62 -29.71 2.41 -20.64
C LYS A 62 -29.08 2.29 -22.04
N ARG A 63 -27.75 2.41 -22.13
CA ARG A 63 -27.00 2.34 -23.39
C ARG A 63 -26.79 0.89 -23.82
N GLU A 64 -26.32 0.06 -22.89
CA GLU A 64 -25.90 -1.31 -23.20
C GLU A 64 -27.05 -2.33 -23.23
N SER A 65 -28.20 -2.03 -22.60
CA SER A 65 -29.29 -3.01 -22.50
C SER A 65 -30.70 -2.43 -22.62
N ARG A 66 -31.56 -3.13 -23.39
CA ARG A 66 -33.01 -2.84 -23.44
C ARG A 66 -33.70 -3.12 -22.11
N THR A 67 -33.34 -4.22 -21.46
CA THR A 67 -33.83 -4.57 -20.12
C THR A 67 -33.29 -3.61 -19.07
N GLY A 68 -32.00 -3.23 -19.20
CA GLY A 68 -31.35 -2.23 -18.37
C GLY A 68 -32.05 -0.87 -18.45
N ARG A 69 -32.58 -0.47 -19.62
CA ARG A 69 -33.36 0.75 -19.76
C ARG A 69 -34.66 0.75 -18.96
N VAL A 70 -35.43 -0.34 -19.02
CA VAL A 70 -36.70 -0.47 -18.29
C VAL A 70 -36.47 -0.53 -16.78
N LEU A 71 -35.45 -1.28 -16.34
CA LEU A 71 -35.09 -1.35 -14.93
C LEU A 71 -34.53 -0.03 -14.42
N ALA A 72 -33.73 0.70 -15.22
CA ALA A 72 -33.20 2.00 -14.86
C ALA A 72 -34.29 3.02 -14.53
N ASP A 73 -35.38 2.99 -15.30
CA ASP A 73 -36.51 3.92 -15.14
C ASP A 73 -37.40 3.55 -13.94
N ARG A 74 -37.55 2.25 -13.64
CA ARG A 74 -38.46 1.77 -12.57
C ARG A 74 -37.77 1.51 -11.23
N LEU A 75 -36.54 1.04 -11.25
CA LEU A 75 -35.77 0.56 -10.10
C LEU A 75 -34.30 1.00 -10.22
N PRO A 76 -34.01 2.31 -10.08
CA PRO A 76 -32.66 2.86 -10.29
C PRO A 76 -31.63 2.31 -9.30
N VAL A 77 -32.02 2.04 -8.05
CA VAL A 77 -31.12 1.49 -7.03
C VAL A 77 -30.69 0.06 -7.37
N MET A 78 -31.63 -0.79 -7.80
CA MET A 78 -31.30 -2.16 -8.22
C MET A 78 -30.47 -2.16 -9.50
N THR A 79 -30.81 -1.30 -10.46
CA THR A 79 -30.05 -1.14 -11.71
C THR A 79 -28.60 -0.79 -11.42
N ARG A 80 -28.35 0.15 -10.51
CA ARG A 80 -27.00 0.50 -10.10
C ARG A 80 -26.22 -0.71 -9.58
N LYS A 81 -26.82 -1.50 -8.69
CA LYS A 81 -26.17 -2.72 -8.15
C LYS A 81 -25.88 -3.75 -9.25
N MET A 82 -26.85 -3.99 -10.14
CA MET A 82 -26.67 -4.91 -11.25
C MET A 82 -25.54 -4.48 -12.19
N VAL A 83 -25.43 -3.19 -12.48
CA VAL A 83 -24.35 -2.65 -13.31
C VAL A 83 -22.99 -2.90 -12.68
N TYR A 84 -22.83 -2.64 -11.37
CA TYR A 84 -21.57 -2.93 -10.69
C TYR A 84 -21.24 -4.41 -10.70
N GLN A 85 -22.24 -5.28 -10.49
CA GLN A 85 -22.03 -6.73 -10.55
C GLN A 85 -21.65 -7.21 -11.96
N GLU A 86 -22.26 -6.65 -13.00
CA GLU A 86 -21.97 -7.04 -14.37
C GLU A 86 -20.57 -6.58 -14.80
N VAL A 87 -20.20 -5.34 -14.47
CA VAL A 87 -18.84 -4.82 -14.70
C VAL A 87 -17.79 -5.64 -13.96
N MET A 88 -18.08 -6.07 -12.73
CA MET A 88 -17.18 -6.92 -11.96
C MET A 88 -16.97 -8.27 -12.66
N LYS A 89 -18.05 -8.94 -13.08
CA LYS A 89 -17.97 -10.23 -13.79
C LYS A 89 -17.24 -10.14 -15.12
N GLU A 90 -17.50 -9.07 -15.88
CA GLU A 90 -16.86 -8.88 -17.18
C GLU A 90 -15.35 -8.66 -17.01
N LEU A 91 -14.95 -7.85 -16.03
CA LEU A 91 -13.55 -7.61 -15.70
C LEU A 91 -12.86 -8.86 -15.14
N GLU A 92 -13.53 -9.61 -14.25
CA GLU A 92 -13.03 -10.88 -13.72
C GLU A 92 -12.74 -11.87 -14.84
N ARG A 93 -13.67 -12.00 -15.81
CA ARG A 93 -13.47 -12.83 -17.00
C ARG A 93 -12.29 -12.35 -17.86
N GLU A 94 -12.15 -11.04 -18.11
CA GLU A 94 -11.03 -10.52 -18.90
C GLU A 94 -9.67 -10.74 -18.24
N LEU A 95 -9.62 -10.75 -16.91
CA LEU A 95 -8.41 -11.00 -16.13
C LEU A 95 -8.09 -12.50 -16.07
N ASP A 96 -9.11 -13.34 -15.90
CA ASP A 96 -9.01 -14.80 -15.96
C ASP A 96 -8.54 -15.29 -17.34
N GLU A 97 -9.06 -14.71 -18.43
CA GLU A 97 -8.59 -14.97 -19.80
C GLU A 97 -7.10 -14.65 -20.01
N ARG A 98 -6.52 -13.81 -19.15
CA ARG A 98 -5.11 -13.41 -19.17
C ARG A 98 -4.28 -14.12 -18.10
N ASP A 99 -4.86 -15.06 -17.37
CA ASP A 99 -4.22 -15.80 -16.27
C ASP A 99 -3.72 -14.86 -15.15
N ILE A 100 -4.47 -13.78 -14.88
CA ILE A 100 -4.17 -12.80 -13.84
C ILE A 100 -5.07 -13.07 -12.64
N GLU A 101 -4.50 -13.65 -11.58
CA GLU A 101 -5.20 -13.86 -10.31
C GLU A 101 -5.42 -12.53 -9.58
N VAL A 102 -6.68 -12.18 -9.30
CA VAL A 102 -7.06 -10.95 -8.59
C VAL A 102 -8.16 -11.20 -7.57
N ASP A 103 -8.08 -10.50 -6.43
CA ASP A 103 -9.18 -10.41 -5.48
C ASP A 103 -10.00 -9.15 -5.76
N MET A 104 -11.27 -9.33 -6.14
CA MET A 104 -12.17 -8.23 -6.46
C MET A 104 -13.23 -8.03 -5.37
N HIS A 105 -13.37 -6.79 -4.88
CA HIS A 105 -14.37 -6.42 -3.88
C HIS A 105 -15.16 -5.17 -4.27
N ILE A 106 -16.47 -5.15 -4.00
CA ILE A 106 -17.33 -3.98 -4.21
C ILE A 106 -17.50 -3.24 -2.88
N GLU A 107 -16.88 -2.07 -2.75
CA GLU A 107 -17.16 -1.15 -1.65
C GLU A 107 -18.35 -0.24 -1.97
N TYR A 108 -19.41 -0.31 -1.15
CA TYR A 108 -20.52 0.64 -1.21
C TYR A 108 -20.17 1.87 -0.34
N ARG A 109 -19.78 2.98 -0.98
CA ARG A 109 -19.61 4.30 -0.34
C ARG A 109 -20.81 5.20 -0.59
#